data_AF-A0A091J0L3-F1
#
_entry.id   AF-A0A091J0L3-F1
#
_cell.length_a   1.000
_cell.length_b   1.000
_cell.length_c   1.000
_cell.angle_alpha   90.00
_cell.angle_beta   90.00
_cell.angle_gamma   90.00
#
_symmetry.space_group_name_H-M   'P 1'
#
loop_
_entity.id
_entity.type
_entity.pdbx_description
1 polymer ?
#
loop_
_entity_poly.entity_id
_entity_poly.type
_entity_poly.pdbx_seq_one_letter_code
_entity_poly.pdbx_strand_id
1 'polypeptide(L)'
;MVLRGACLLFCLFSLTQVSSQQNGKVRQKPVASKKDGVSLKMIEDLKAMIDNISQEVALLKEKQALQTVCLKGTKIHLKCFLAFSETKTYHEASENCISQGGTLSTPQSGEENDALYDYMRKSIGSEAEIWL
;
A
#
# COMPACT_ATOMS: atom_id res chain seq x y z
N MET A 1 -1.68 -57.15 32.72
CA MET A 1 -2.46 -56.82 31.51
C MET A 1 -3.92 -56.47 31.86
N VAL A 2 -4.15 -55.44 32.70
CA VAL A 2 -5.52 -55.09 33.16
C VAL A 2 -5.88 -53.62 32.86
N LEU A 3 -4.88 -52.75 32.66
CA LEU A 3 -5.09 -51.31 32.45
C LEU A 3 -5.60 -50.97 31.03
N ARG A 4 -5.24 -51.76 30.01
CA ARG A 4 -5.69 -51.55 28.61
C ARG A 4 -7.16 -51.91 28.39
N GLY A 5 -7.68 -52.90 29.11
CA GLY A 5 -9.09 -53.29 29.03
C GLY A 5 -10.02 -52.25 29.65
N ALA A 6 -9.61 -51.62 30.75
CA ALA A 6 -10.38 -50.58 31.42
C ALA A 6 -10.53 -49.31 30.57
N CYS A 7 -9.49 -48.89 29.84
CA CYS A 7 -9.58 -47.74 28.94
C CYS A 7 -10.53 -47.98 27.77
N LEU A 8 -10.53 -49.18 27.17
CA LEU A 8 -11.42 -49.50 26.05
C LEU A 8 -12.89 -49.53 26.47
N LEU A 9 -13.18 -50.03 27.68
CA LEU A 9 -14.53 -50.02 28.24
C LEU A 9 -15.03 -48.60 28.54
N PHE A 10 -14.17 -47.71 29.03
CA PHE A 10 -14.52 -46.32 29.29
C PHE A 10 -14.80 -45.53 27.99
N CYS A 11 -14.03 -45.78 26.93
CA CYS A 11 -14.26 -45.20 25.60
C CYS A 11 -15.59 -45.64 24.98
N LEU A 12 -15.99 -46.90 25.16
CA LEU A 12 -17.27 -47.43 24.68
C LEU A 12 -18.46 -46.85 25.47
N PHE A 13 -18.31 -46.63 26.78
CA PHE A 13 -19.36 -46.00 27.61
C PHE A 13 -19.56 -44.52 27.30
N SER A 14 -18.52 -43.85 26.79
CA SER A 14 -18.57 -42.45 26.35
C SER A 14 -19.39 -42.28 25.06
N LEU A 15 -19.33 -43.26 24.15
CA LEU A 15 -20.00 -43.21 22.86
C LEU A 15 -21.51 -43.52 22.95
N THR A 16 -21.94 -44.30 23.96
CA THR A 16 -23.36 -44.60 24.17
C THR A 16 -24.14 -43.42 24.78
N GLN A 17 -23.48 -42.55 25.55
CA GLN A 17 -24.06 -41.32 26.10
C GLN A 17 -24.38 -40.29 25.00
N VAL A 18 -23.64 -40.28 23.89
CA VAL A 18 -23.84 -39.32 22.78
C VAL A 18 -25.09 -39.64 21.96
N SER A 19 -25.52 -40.91 21.88
CA SER A 19 -26.68 -41.28 21.07
C SER A 19 -28.04 -41.07 21.77
N SER A 20 -28.05 -40.83 23.10
CA SER A 20 -29.29 -40.69 23.88
C SER A 20 -29.78 -39.25 24.05
N GLN A 21 -29.07 -38.25 23.52
CA GLN A 21 -29.52 -36.85 23.57
C GLN A 21 -30.23 -36.38 22.28
N GLN A 22 -30.78 -37.32 21.49
CA GLN A 22 -31.57 -37.00 20.29
C GLN A 22 -33.10 -37.09 20.46
N ASN A 23 -33.64 -37.36 21.65
CA ASN A 23 -35.09 -37.51 21.81
C ASN A 23 -35.69 -36.62 22.90
N GLY A 24 -35.73 -35.33 22.64
CA GLY A 24 -36.53 -34.35 23.37
C GLY A 24 -37.27 -33.45 22.39
N LYS A 25 -38.53 -33.78 22.09
CA LYS A 25 -39.45 -32.93 21.32
C LYS A 25 -39.50 -31.52 21.95
N VAL A 26 -38.86 -30.55 21.32
CA VAL A 26 -39.17 -29.13 21.51
C VAL A 26 -39.48 -28.52 20.15
N ARG A 27 -40.78 -28.40 19.91
CA ARG A 27 -41.49 -27.41 19.07
C ARG A 27 -40.57 -26.58 18.16
N GLN A 28 -40.59 -26.87 16.86
CA GLN A 28 -40.06 -25.96 15.84
C GLN A 28 -40.75 -24.60 15.99
N LYS A 29 -39.96 -23.57 16.28
CA LYS A 29 -40.26 -22.17 15.93
C LYS A 29 -39.34 -21.81 14.77
N PRO A 30 -39.83 -21.24 13.66
CA PRO A 30 -38.96 -20.71 12.62
C PRO A 30 -38.35 -19.43 13.16
N VAL A 31 -37.08 -19.47 13.59
CA VAL A 31 -36.31 -18.25 13.82
C VAL A 31 -35.75 -17.83 12.47
N ALA A 32 -36.46 -16.88 11.87
CA ALA A 32 -36.09 -16.20 10.65
C ALA A 32 -34.64 -15.70 10.68
N SER A 33 -33.83 -16.23 9.76
CA SER A 33 -32.90 -15.53 8.87
C SER A 33 -32.57 -14.06 9.21
N LYS A 34 -31.82 -13.83 10.30
CA LYS A 34 -31.26 -12.50 10.63
C LYS A 34 -29.73 -12.47 10.69
N LYS A 35 -29.05 -13.62 10.50
CA LYS A 35 -27.59 -13.73 10.61
C LYS A 35 -26.87 -13.41 9.29
N ASP A 36 -27.51 -13.65 8.15
CA ASP A 36 -26.88 -13.46 6.83
C ASP A 36 -26.74 -12.00 6.45
N GLY A 37 -27.74 -11.15 6.74
CA GLY A 37 -27.68 -9.72 6.42
C GLY A 37 -26.60 -8.97 7.21
N VAL A 38 -26.36 -9.34 8.46
CA VAL A 38 -25.33 -8.73 9.32
C VAL A 38 -23.91 -9.11 8.86
N SER A 39 -23.72 -10.37 8.42
CA SER A 39 -22.43 -10.82 7.89
C SER A 39 -22.12 -10.25 6.49
N LEU A 40 -23.13 -10.14 5.62
CA LEU A 40 -22.96 -9.54 4.29
C LEU A 40 -22.64 -8.05 4.38
N LYS A 41 -23.33 -7.32 5.26
CA LYS A 41 -23.06 -5.91 5.51
C LYS A 41 -21.63 -5.69 6.01
N MET A 42 -21.14 -6.53 6.93
CA MET A 42 -19.76 -6.42 7.40
C MET A 42 -18.73 -6.69 6.30
N ILE A 43 -19.01 -7.60 5.36
CA ILE A 43 -18.12 -7.86 4.21
C ILE A 43 -18.10 -6.65 3.27
N GLU A 44 -19.25 -6.02 3.04
CA GLU A 44 -19.35 -4.81 2.22
C GLU A 44 -18.64 -3.62 2.87
N ASP A 45 -18.83 -3.40 4.17
CA ASP A 45 -18.15 -2.35 4.93
C ASP A 45 -16.63 -2.57 4.93
N LEU A 46 -16.17 -3.82 5.08
CA LEU A 46 -14.75 -4.17 5.00
C LEU A 46 -14.19 -3.92 3.59
N LYS A 47 -14.93 -4.27 2.54
CA LYS A 47 -14.53 -3.98 1.16
C LYS A 47 -14.39 -2.47 0.92
N ALA A 48 -15.37 -1.69 1.37
CA ALA A 48 -15.31 -0.23 1.28
C ALA A 48 -14.10 0.34 2.01
N MET A 49 -13.77 -0.20 3.19
CA MET A 49 -12.55 0.18 3.92
C MET A 49 -11.28 -0.15 3.15
N ILE A 50 -11.18 -1.34 2.55
CA ILE A 50 -10.03 -1.74 1.73
C ILE A 50 -9.87 -0.81 0.52
N ASP A 51 -10.97 -0.50 -0.17
CA ASP A 51 -10.95 0.39 -1.34
C ASP A 51 -10.49 1.81 -0.94
N ASN A 52 -10.98 2.34 0.18
CA ASN A 52 -10.53 3.64 0.70
C ASN A 52 -9.04 3.63 1.08
N ILE A 53 -8.57 2.61 1.81
CA ILE A 53 -7.15 2.48 2.16
C ILE A 53 -6.29 2.37 0.92
N SER A 54 -6.72 1.63 -0.09
CA SER A 54 -5.99 1.50 -1.36
C SER A 54 -5.82 2.86 -2.05
N GLN A 55 -6.85 3.70 -2.04
CA GLN A 55 -6.79 5.06 -2.58
C GLN A 55 -5.87 5.97 -1.76
N GLU A 56 -5.98 5.94 -0.43
CA GLU A 56 -5.11 6.72 0.46
C GLU A 56 -3.64 6.34 0.29
N VAL A 57 -3.33 5.04 0.20
CA VAL A 57 -1.97 4.56 -0.04
C VAL A 57 -1.42 5.04 -1.39
N ALA A 58 -2.25 5.07 -2.44
CA ALA A 58 -1.82 5.62 -3.72
C ALA A 58 -1.46 7.11 -3.59
N LEU A 59 -2.31 7.92 -2.95
CA LEU A 59 -2.03 9.34 -2.72
C LEU A 59 -0.79 9.58 -1.85
N LEU A 60 -0.59 8.76 -0.81
CA LEU A 60 0.58 8.85 0.05
C LEU A 60 1.87 8.50 -0.70
N LYS A 61 1.83 7.52 -1.59
CA LYS A 61 2.97 7.16 -2.45
C LYS A 61 3.38 8.31 -3.36
N GLU A 62 2.42 8.98 -4.01
CA GLU A 62 2.70 10.15 -4.85
C GLU A 62 3.32 11.29 -4.04
N LYS A 63 2.79 11.57 -2.84
CA LYS A 63 3.35 12.60 -1.94
C LYS A 63 4.77 12.25 -1.49
N GLN A 64 5.01 11.00 -1.14
CA GLN A 64 6.33 10.53 -0.70
C GLN A 64 7.34 10.57 -1.85
N ALA A 65 6.93 10.25 -3.07
CA ALA A 65 7.78 10.37 -4.26
C ALA A 65 8.27 11.81 -4.42
N LEU A 66 7.36 12.79 -4.41
CA LEU A 66 7.73 14.21 -4.49
C LEU A 66 8.65 14.65 -3.34
N GLN A 67 8.34 14.27 -2.10
CA GLN A 67 9.20 14.58 -0.95
C GLN A 67 10.61 14.01 -1.12
N THR A 68 10.71 12.80 -1.66
CA THR A 68 12.01 12.14 -1.91
C THR A 68 12.82 12.91 -2.96
N VAL A 69 12.18 13.40 -4.03
CA VAL A 69 12.85 14.26 -5.04
C VAL A 69 13.40 15.52 -4.38
N CYS A 70 12.60 16.22 -3.58
CA CYS A 70 13.04 17.45 -2.90
C CYS A 70 14.16 17.21 -1.88
N LEU A 71 14.16 16.04 -1.22
CA LEU A 71 15.18 15.68 -0.22
C LEU A 71 16.52 15.27 -0.85
N LYS A 72 16.47 14.55 -1.97
CA LYS A 72 17.68 14.13 -2.70
C LYS A 72 18.24 15.23 -3.59
N GLY A 73 17.36 16.11 -4.06
CA GLY A 73 17.67 17.20 -4.95
C GLY A 73 17.76 18.54 -4.22
N THR A 74 17.13 19.56 -4.79
CA THR A 74 16.96 20.87 -4.16
C THR A 74 15.54 21.39 -4.37
N LYS A 75 15.04 22.18 -3.41
CA LYS A 75 13.79 22.91 -3.55
C LYS A 75 14.08 24.38 -3.81
N ILE A 76 13.67 24.88 -4.97
CA ILE A 76 13.76 26.28 -5.36
C ILE A 76 12.34 26.74 -5.66
N HIS A 77 11.85 27.70 -4.89
CA HIS A 77 10.50 28.28 -5.00
C HIS A 77 9.40 27.33 -5.51
N LEU A 78 8.80 26.56 -4.61
CA LEU A 78 7.69 25.62 -4.91
C LEU A 78 7.99 24.51 -5.94
N LYS A 79 9.19 24.47 -6.54
CA LYS A 79 9.66 23.43 -7.45
C LYS A 79 10.78 22.63 -6.79
N CYS A 80 10.88 21.36 -7.18
CA CYS A 80 11.97 20.49 -6.75
C CYS A 80 12.74 20.02 -7.99
N PHE A 81 14.06 20.15 -7.92
CA PHE A 81 14.98 19.80 -9.00
C PHE A 81 15.83 18.63 -8.55
N LEU A 82 16.02 17.65 -9.43
CA LEU A 82 16.87 16.50 -9.20
C LEU A 82 17.81 16.29 -10.38
N ALA A 83 19.10 16.28 -10.08
CA ALA A 83 20.18 16.06 -11.01
C ALA A 83 20.29 14.59 -11.41
N PHE A 84 20.49 14.31 -12.69
CA PHE A 84 20.92 13.00 -13.19
C PHE A 84 22.29 13.17 -13.86
N SER A 85 23.28 12.38 -13.44
CA SER A 85 24.63 12.42 -14.00
C SER A 85 24.78 11.65 -15.32
N GLU A 86 23.77 10.88 -15.71
CA GLU A 86 23.76 10.13 -16.96
C GLU A 86 23.49 11.06 -18.15
N THR A 87 24.42 11.08 -19.10
CA THR A 87 24.28 11.87 -20.32
C THR A 87 23.28 11.23 -21.28
N LYS A 88 22.32 12.01 -21.75
CA LYS A 88 21.31 11.60 -22.72
C LYS A 88 21.13 12.67 -23.79
N THR A 89 20.60 12.30 -24.96
CA THR A 89 20.12 13.29 -25.93
C THR A 89 18.97 14.09 -25.32
N TYR A 90 18.70 15.29 -25.86
CA TYR A 90 17.62 16.14 -25.36
C TYR A 90 16.27 15.40 -25.27
N HIS A 91 15.91 14.66 -26.32
CA HIS A 91 14.63 13.94 -26.36
C HIS A 91 14.57 12.81 -25.33
N GLU A 92 15.62 12.01 -25.22
CA GLU A 92 15.70 10.94 -24.22
C GLU A 92 15.69 11.48 -22.79
N ALA A 93 16.37 12.61 -22.53
CA ALA A 93 16.36 13.28 -21.23
C ALA A 93 14.95 13.80 -20.89
N SER A 94 14.27 14.42 -21.86
CA SER A 94 12.91 14.92 -21.72
C SER A 94 11.92 13.80 -21.38
N GLU A 95 11.93 12.71 -22.16
CA GLU A 95 11.08 11.54 -21.92
C GLU A 95 11.40 10.89 -20.57
N ASN A 96 12.68 10.84 -20.17
CA ASN A 96 13.06 10.30 -18.88
C ASN A 96 12.48 11.13 -17.72
N CYS A 97 12.57 12.45 -17.77
CA CYS A 97 11.99 13.33 -16.76
C CYS A 97 10.45 13.17 -16.69
N ILE A 98 9.78 13.08 -17.84
CA ILE A 98 8.32 12.87 -17.92
C ILE A 98 7.93 11.53 -17.29
N SER A 99 8.68 10.46 -17.57
CA SER A 99 8.43 9.13 -17.01
C SER A 99 8.57 9.08 -15.48
N GLN A 100 9.31 10.03 -14.89
CA GLN A 100 9.46 10.19 -13.44
C GLN A 100 8.46 11.17 -12.81
N GLY A 101 7.49 11.67 -13.59
CA GLY A 101 6.47 12.61 -13.11
C GLY A 101 6.94 14.07 -13.04
N GLY A 102 7.99 14.43 -13.78
CA GLY A 102 8.53 15.78 -13.88
C GLY A 102 8.77 16.20 -15.34
N THR A 103 9.60 17.21 -15.54
CA THR A 103 10.05 17.68 -16.85
C THR A 103 11.51 18.13 -16.76
N LEU A 104 12.13 18.44 -17.90
CA LEU A 104 13.40 19.17 -17.89
C LEU A 104 13.25 20.51 -17.14
N SER A 105 14.35 20.98 -16.57
CA SER A 105 14.36 22.18 -15.75
C SER A 105 14.24 23.43 -16.62
N THR A 106 13.12 24.13 -16.52
CA THR A 106 12.90 25.39 -17.23
C THR A 106 12.83 26.54 -16.22
N PRO A 107 13.96 27.17 -15.85
CA PRO A 107 13.98 28.27 -14.89
C PRO A 107 13.19 29.46 -15.42
N GLN A 108 12.31 30.03 -14.59
CA GLN A 108 11.40 31.12 -14.99
C GLN A 108 11.85 32.51 -14.50
N SER A 109 12.91 32.56 -13.70
CA SER A 109 13.52 33.80 -13.20
C SER A 109 15.04 33.67 -13.12
N GLY A 110 15.73 34.81 -13.05
CA GLY A 110 17.18 34.83 -12.83
C GLY A 110 17.57 34.17 -11.49
N GLU A 111 16.82 34.45 -10.42
CA GLU A 111 17.03 33.82 -9.10
C GLU A 111 16.88 32.30 -9.15
N GLU A 112 15.86 31.80 -9.87
CA GLU A 112 15.66 30.36 -10.05
C GLU A 112 16.82 29.74 -10.85
N ASN A 113 17.28 30.43 -11.89
CA ASN A 113 18.41 30.01 -12.71
C ASN A 113 19.72 29.96 -11.92
N ASP A 114 20.00 30.99 -11.12
CA ASP A 114 21.21 31.07 -10.30
C ASP A 114 21.24 29.97 -9.24
N ALA A 115 20.11 29.73 -8.57
CA ALA A 115 19.97 28.64 -7.61
C ALA A 115 20.10 27.25 -8.25
N LEU A 116 19.55 27.07 -9.47
CA LEU A 116 19.69 25.83 -10.23
C LEU A 116 21.15 25.60 -10.65
N TYR A 117 21.83 26.64 -11.13
CA TYR A 117 23.24 26.60 -11.50
C TYR A 117 24.13 26.21 -10.31
N ASP A 118 23.91 26.81 -9.14
CA ASP A 118 24.62 26.44 -7.91
C ASP A 118 24.37 25.00 -7.47
N TYR A 119 23.15 24.50 -7.64
CA TYR A 119 22.81 23.10 -7.37
C TYR A 119 23.53 22.15 -8.34
N MET A 120 23.58 22.47 -9.63
CA MET A 120 24.26 21.65 -10.64
C MET A 120 25.75 21.50 -10.35
N ARG A 121 26.43 22.60 -10.01
CA ARG A 121 27.86 22.57 -9.68
C ARG A 121 28.18 21.68 -8.48
N LYS A 122 27.27 21.61 -7.51
CA LYS A 122 27.43 20.79 -6.28
C LYS A 122 27.05 19.33 -6.50
N SER A 123 26.14 19.04 -7.42
CA SER A 123 25.57 17.71 -7.61
C SER A 123 26.25 16.89 -8.72
N ILE A 124 26.55 17.51 -9.86
CA ILE A 124 27.16 16.83 -11.02
C ILE A 124 28.61 17.28 -11.22
N GLY A 125 28.92 18.56 -11.02
CA GLY A 125 30.27 19.11 -11.12
C GLY A 125 30.31 20.53 -11.68
N SER A 126 31.40 21.26 -11.46
CA SER A 126 31.50 22.71 -11.79
C SER A 126 31.42 23.02 -13.29
N GLU A 127 31.89 22.09 -14.13
CA GLU A 127 31.95 22.23 -15.58
C GLU A 127 30.81 21.49 -16.30
N ALA A 128 29.83 20.97 -15.55
CA ALA A 128 28.73 20.22 -16.13
C ALA A 128 27.75 21.16 -16.85
N GLU A 129 27.44 20.83 -18.10
CA GLU A 129 26.36 21.45 -18.87
C GLU A 129 25.14 20.53 -18.86
N ILE A 130 23.94 21.12 -18.77
CA ILE A 130 22.67 20.39 -18.71
C ILE A 130 21.66 20.91 -19.73
N TRP A 131 20.70 20.06 -20.08
CA TRP A 131 19.52 20.44 -20.85
C TRP A 131 18.52 21.24 -20.01
N LEU A 132 17.82 22.19 -20.64
CA LEU A 132 16.73 22.98 -20.06
C LEU A 132 15.40 22.73 -20.80
#